data_AF-A0A539D186-F1
#
_entry.id   AF-A0A539D186-F1
#
_cell.length_a   1.000
_cell.length_b   1.000
_cell.length_c   1.000
_cell.angle_alpha   90.00
_cell.angle_beta   90.00
_cell.angle_gamma   90.00
#
_symmetry.space_group_name_H-M   'P 1'
#
loop_
_entity.id
_entity.type
_entity.pdbx_description
1 polymer ?
#
loop_
_entity_poly.entity_id
_entity_poly.type
_entity_poly.pdbx_seq_one_letter_code
_entity_poly.pdbx_strand_id
1 'polypeptide(L)'
;MLNRRTVLISLGISLGRTLSVGAAMIALPGCFASREPLVTARESAQLFGAGGYARHIAFDRMGGGPLANAVSYRWTGDGYEIVSLANPRERITYRVAPLDRVWLVAQVIEGGRATYGIGKIDGPRVWTYAPECSQLTDADRIALNLEVQDSQTCLVSDRAQLRTVLQRALQRGLRPQGYYEVTPPPAAA
;
A
#
# COMPACT_ATOMS: atom_id res chain seq x y z
N MET A 1 -12.24 -62.72 27.50
CA MET A 1 -12.11 -61.80 28.65
C MET A 1 -10.90 -60.90 28.43
N LEU A 2 -11.06 -59.61 28.80
CA LEU A 2 -10.12 -58.48 28.88
C LEU A 2 -8.61 -58.74 28.63
N ASN A 3 -7.91 -58.04 27.74
CA ASN A 3 -7.53 -56.59 27.70
C ASN A 3 -6.07 -56.39 28.12
N ARG A 4 -5.22 -55.87 27.22
CA ARG A 4 -4.39 -54.65 27.40
C ARG A 4 -3.15 -54.59 26.48
N ARG A 5 -3.16 -53.55 25.63
CA ARG A 5 -2.12 -52.54 25.42
C ARG A 5 -0.68 -53.01 25.09
N THR A 6 -0.33 -52.89 23.80
CA THR A 6 0.99 -52.37 23.41
C THR A 6 0.79 -51.32 22.32
N VAL A 7 1.08 -50.07 22.69
CA VAL A 7 1.09 -48.89 21.83
C VAL A 7 2.39 -48.92 21.03
N LEU A 8 2.29 -49.02 19.70
CA LEU A 8 3.41 -48.83 18.79
C LEU A 8 3.20 -47.49 18.07
N ILE A 9 3.97 -46.50 18.53
CA ILE A 9 4.14 -45.19 17.92
C ILE A 9 5.07 -45.39 16.72
N SER A 10 4.52 -45.35 15.52
CA SER A 10 5.26 -45.17 14.28
C SER A 10 4.64 -44.00 13.52
N LEU A 11 4.91 -42.78 14.01
CA LEU A 11 4.70 -41.56 13.24
C LEU A 11 5.80 -41.48 12.18
N GLY A 12 5.45 -41.95 10.99
CA GLY A 12 6.24 -41.81 9.78
C GLY A 12 6.49 -40.34 9.45
N ILE A 13 7.77 -40.00 9.42
CA ILE A 13 8.30 -38.74 8.92
C ILE A 13 8.21 -38.78 7.39
N SER A 14 7.28 -38.02 6.83
CA SER A 14 7.36 -37.52 5.45
C SER A 14 6.33 -36.41 5.22
N LEU A 15 6.47 -35.32 5.97
CA LEU A 15 5.82 -34.04 5.69
C LEU A 15 6.68 -33.25 4.71
N GLY A 16 6.68 -33.68 3.44
CA GLY A 16 7.11 -32.88 2.30
C GLY A 16 6.06 -31.82 1.98
N ARG A 17 5.83 -30.88 2.90
CA ARG A 17 5.08 -29.65 2.63
C ARG A 17 6.09 -28.60 2.21
N THR A 18 6.39 -28.55 0.91
CA THR A 18 6.91 -27.34 0.25
C THR A 18 5.77 -26.32 0.24
N LEU A 19 5.54 -25.72 1.41
CA LEU A 19 4.75 -24.51 1.58
C LEU A 19 5.59 -23.39 0.97
N SER A 20 5.41 -23.17 -0.33
CA SER A 20 5.81 -21.94 -1.00
C SER A 20 4.97 -20.79 -0.43
N VAL A 21 5.28 -20.36 0.79
CA VAL A 21 4.79 -19.10 1.36
C VAL A 21 5.64 -18.00 0.73
N GLY A 22 5.36 -17.76 -0.55
CA GLY A 22 5.93 -16.68 -1.36
C GLY A 22 4.82 -15.73 -1.77
N ALA A 23 4.06 -15.24 -0.79
CA ALA A 23 3.11 -14.15 -0.96
C ALA A 23 3.23 -13.25 0.27
N ALA A 24 4.40 -12.62 0.41
CA ALA A 24 4.50 -11.43 1.24
C ALA A 24 3.68 -10.35 0.53
N MET A 25 2.45 -10.16 0.99
CA MET A 25 1.61 -9.01 0.68
C MET A 25 2.35 -7.75 1.17
N ILE A 26 3.17 -7.19 0.30
CA ILE A 26 3.61 -5.80 0.43
C ILE A 26 2.34 -4.99 0.12
N ALA A 27 1.87 -4.25 1.11
CA ALA A 27 0.64 -3.49 1.07
C ALA A 27 0.55 -2.66 -0.23
N LEU A 28 -0.40 -3.05 -1.08
CA LEU A 28 -0.50 -2.56 -2.44
C LEU A 28 -0.87 -1.07 -2.46
N PRO A 29 -0.17 -0.23 -3.24
CA PRO A 29 -0.78 0.95 -3.86
C PRO A 29 -2.09 0.51 -4.56
N GLY A 30 -3.11 1.38 -4.57
CA GLY A 30 -4.44 1.05 -5.12
C GLY A 30 -4.37 0.44 -6.51
N CYS A 31 -5.45 -0.21 -6.91
CA CYS A 31 -5.46 -0.99 -8.14
C CYS A 31 -5.49 -0.13 -9.42
N PHE A 32 -5.52 1.20 -9.27
CA PHE A 32 -5.29 2.09 -10.39
C PHE A 32 -3.82 2.04 -10.73
N ALA A 33 -3.52 1.72 -11.99
CA ALA A 33 -2.16 1.58 -12.45
C ALA A 33 -1.98 2.27 -13.81
N SER A 34 -0.74 2.57 -14.17
CA SER A 34 -0.41 3.06 -15.51
C SER A 34 0.89 2.43 -15.96
N ARG A 35 1.06 2.39 -17.29
CA ARG A 35 2.26 1.85 -17.93
C ARG A 35 3.49 2.71 -17.69
N GLU A 36 3.30 4.00 -17.42
CA GLU A 36 4.35 4.95 -17.07
C GLU A 36 3.95 5.79 -15.86
N PRO A 37 4.90 6.31 -15.07
CA PRO A 37 4.61 7.22 -13.96
C PRO A 37 3.88 8.49 -14.41
N LEU A 38 2.67 8.74 -13.87
CA LEU A 38 1.87 9.93 -14.19
C LEU A 38 2.10 11.11 -13.23
N VAL A 39 2.65 10.84 -12.04
CA VAL A 39 3.23 11.84 -11.15
C VAL A 39 4.70 11.98 -11.49
N THR A 40 5.09 13.15 -12.01
CA THR A 40 6.47 13.45 -12.35
C THR A 40 7.30 13.79 -11.12
N ALA A 41 8.63 13.71 -11.22
CA ALA A 41 9.52 14.12 -10.13
C ALA A 41 9.30 15.58 -9.71
N ARG A 42 9.05 16.49 -10.68
CA ARG A 42 8.82 17.92 -10.41
C ARG A 42 7.52 18.20 -9.66
N GLU A 43 6.53 17.33 -9.81
CA GLU A 43 5.24 17.46 -9.13
C GLU A 43 5.24 16.82 -7.75
N SER A 44 6.23 15.97 -7.47
CA SER A 44 6.35 15.35 -6.17
C SER A 44 6.70 16.42 -5.13
N ALA A 45 5.90 16.50 -4.07
CA ALA A 45 6.01 17.52 -3.04
C ALA A 45 6.71 16.98 -1.79
N GLN A 46 7.62 17.77 -1.23
CA GLN A 46 8.27 17.47 0.04
C GLN A 46 7.39 17.91 1.23
N LEU A 47 6.43 17.07 1.62
CA LEU A 47 5.41 17.40 2.63
C LEU A 47 5.84 17.12 4.07
N PHE A 48 6.78 16.21 4.28
CA PHE A 48 7.19 15.68 5.60
C PHE A 48 8.63 16.05 5.97
N GLY A 49 9.23 17.01 5.26
CA GLY A 49 10.64 17.37 5.42
C GLY A 49 11.60 16.43 4.68
N ALA A 50 12.90 16.57 4.97
CA ALA A 50 13.98 15.87 4.26
C ALA A 50 14.18 14.41 4.69
N GLY A 51 13.75 14.08 5.90
CA GLY A 51 13.78 12.71 6.42
C GLY A 51 13.44 12.67 7.89
N GLY A 52 13.20 11.46 8.39
CA GLY A 52 12.84 11.22 9.77
C GLY A 52 12.30 9.83 9.98
N TYR A 53 11.52 9.67 11.05
CA TYR A 53 10.90 8.42 11.42
C TYR A 53 9.38 8.58 11.45
N ALA A 54 8.68 7.51 11.08
CA ALA A 54 7.26 7.44 11.22
C ALA A 54 6.85 6.08 11.76
N ARG A 55 5.71 6.04 12.42
CA ARG A 55 5.01 4.81 12.75
C ARG A 55 3.98 4.54 11.66
N HIS A 56 4.10 3.41 10.97
CA HIS A 56 3.10 2.91 10.05
C HIS A 56 2.12 2.02 10.81
N ILE A 57 0.84 2.39 10.78
CA ILE A 57 -0.24 1.63 11.42
C ILE A 57 -1.15 1.12 10.32
N ALA A 58 -1.18 -0.20 10.13
CA ALA A 58 -2.08 -0.88 9.20
C ALA A 58 -3.30 -1.45 9.93
N PHE A 59 -4.48 -1.31 9.32
CA PHE A 59 -5.73 -1.92 9.79
C PHE A 59 -6.03 -3.15 8.93
N ASP A 60 -5.40 -4.29 9.26
CA ASP A 60 -5.70 -5.52 8.54
C ASP A 60 -7.18 -5.92 8.69
N ARG A 61 -7.77 -6.42 7.60
CA ARG A 61 -9.09 -7.05 7.60
C ARG A 61 -8.93 -8.40 8.31
N MET A 62 -9.48 -8.52 9.52
CA MET A 62 -9.64 -9.73 10.36
C MET A 62 -8.56 -9.98 11.46
N GLY A 63 -8.92 -9.61 12.68
CA GLY A 63 -8.57 -10.36 13.91
C GLY A 63 -7.22 -10.10 14.56
N GLY A 64 -6.29 -9.41 13.92
CA GLY A 64 -5.07 -8.89 14.55
C GLY A 64 -5.19 -7.38 14.75
N GLY A 65 -4.90 -6.87 15.94
CA GLY A 65 -4.85 -5.43 16.20
C GLY A 65 -3.84 -4.70 15.28
N PRO A 66 -3.76 -3.36 15.34
CA PRO A 66 -2.92 -2.58 14.45
C PRO A 66 -1.47 -3.05 14.46
N LEU A 67 -0.95 -3.50 13.32
CA LEU A 67 0.48 -3.74 13.15
C LEU A 67 1.16 -2.38 13.03
N ALA A 68 1.88 -1.99 14.08
CA ALA A 68 2.66 -0.76 14.14
C ALA A 68 4.11 -1.08 13.79
N ASN A 69 4.55 -0.69 12.60
CA ASN A 69 5.94 -0.81 12.17
C ASN A 69 6.62 0.55 12.18
N ALA A 70 7.78 0.64 12.82
CA ALA A 70 8.62 1.81 12.68
C ALA A 70 9.27 1.81 11.28
N VAL A 71 9.20 2.94 10.60
CA VAL A 71 9.82 3.16 9.30
C VAL A 71 10.70 4.40 9.37
N SER A 72 11.78 4.42 8.61
CA SER A 72 12.47 5.68 8.26
C SER A 72 11.98 6.15 6.91
N TYR A 73 11.89 7.47 6.75
CA TYR A 73 11.61 8.09 5.45
C TYR A 73 12.70 9.10 5.10
N ARG A 74 12.96 9.25 3.80
CA ARG A 74 13.94 10.19 3.27
C ARG A 74 13.47 10.78 1.95
N TRP A 75 13.64 12.09 1.79
CA TRP A 75 13.44 12.77 0.52
C TRP A 75 14.65 12.55 -0.40
N THR A 76 14.40 12.12 -1.63
CA THR A 76 15.46 11.78 -2.61
C THR A 76 15.72 12.88 -3.65
N GLY A 77 14.92 13.95 -3.65
CA GLY A 77 14.85 14.94 -4.73
C GLY A 77 13.65 14.73 -5.65
N ASP A 78 13.24 13.47 -5.86
CA ASP A 78 12.14 13.10 -6.77
C ASP A 78 10.90 12.59 -6.03
N GLY A 79 11.04 12.23 -4.76
CA GLY A 79 10.03 11.56 -3.96
C GLY A 79 10.53 11.16 -2.58
N TYR A 80 9.69 10.42 -1.86
CA TYR A 80 10.02 9.81 -0.58
C TYR A 80 10.44 8.36 -0.77
N GLU A 81 11.56 7.99 -0.19
CA GLU A 81 11.93 6.61 0.06
C GLU A 81 11.52 6.26 1.50
N ILE A 82 10.77 5.16 1.66
CA ILE A 82 10.38 4.61 2.95
C ILE A 82 11.05 3.27 3.13
N VAL A 83 11.68 3.06 4.29
CA VAL A 83 12.40 1.83 4.65
C VAL A 83 11.84 1.30 5.97
N SER A 84 11.48 0.01 5.97
CA SER A 84 11.07 -0.68 7.19
C SER A 84 12.25 -0.88 8.12
N LEU A 85 12.12 -0.51 9.40
CA LEU A 85 13.17 -0.77 10.39
C LEU A 85 13.22 -2.26 10.79
N ALA A 86 12.10 -2.97 10.69
CA ALA A 86 12.04 -4.41 10.94
C ALA A 86 12.68 -5.21 9.79
N ASN A 87 12.65 -4.67 8.57
CA ASN A 87 13.27 -5.29 7.41
C ASN A 87 13.86 -4.22 6.47
N PRO A 88 15.12 -3.80 6.66
CA PRO A 88 15.73 -2.74 5.86
C PRO A 88 15.87 -3.03 4.36
N ARG A 89 15.67 -4.29 3.94
CA ARG A 89 15.61 -4.68 2.52
C ARG A 89 14.29 -4.27 1.87
N GLU A 90 13.24 -4.08 2.66
CA GLU A 90 11.97 -3.57 2.21
C GLU A 90 12.05 -2.04 2.09
N ARG A 91 12.16 -1.59 0.84
CA ARG A 91 12.33 -0.19 0.47
C ARG A 91 11.32 0.14 -0.62
N ILE A 92 10.52 1.17 -0.38
CA ILE A 92 9.48 1.59 -1.31
C ILE A 92 9.68 3.07 -1.62
N THR A 93 9.62 3.42 -2.91
CA THR A 93 9.70 4.81 -3.36
C THR A 93 8.31 5.32 -3.73
N TYR A 94 7.93 6.42 -3.10
CA TYR A 94 6.68 7.13 -3.33
C TYR A 94 6.96 8.48 -3.98
N ARG A 95 6.23 8.80 -5.06
CA ARG A 95 6.00 10.19 -5.46
C ARG A 95 4.67 10.65 -4.89
N VAL A 96 4.62 11.86 -4.35
CA VAL A 96 3.40 12.38 -3.71
C VAL A 96 3.03 13.72 -4.30
N ALA A 97 1.82 13.85 -4.84
CA ALA A 97 1.34 15.09 -5.45
C ALA A 97 0.00 15.52 -4.84
N PRO A 98 -0.29 16.83 -4.73
CA PRO A 98 -1.59 17.30 -4.26
C PRO A 98 -2.74 16.83 -5.19
N LEU A 99 -3.74 16.17 -4.62
CA LEU A 99 -5.02 15.91 -5.28
C LEU A 99 -5.99 17.08 -5.04
N ASP A 100 -6.06 17.54 -3.79
CA ASP A 100 -6.76 18.74 -3.33
C ASP A 100 -6.07 19.25 -2.04
N ARG A 101 -6.64 20.21 -1.29
CA ARG A 101 -6.00 20.85 -0.12
C ARG A 101 -5.38 19.88 0.88
N VAL A 102 -6.15 18.86 1.28
CA VAL A 102 -5.73 17.87 2.29
C VAL A 102 -5.54 16.47 1.71
N TRP A 103 -5.83 16.29 0.42
CA TRP A 103 -5.79 14.99 -0.25
C TRP A 103 -4.59 14.93 -1.18
N LEU A 104 -3.91 13.79 -1.17
CA LEU A 104 -2.70 13.53 -1.92
C LEU A 104 -2.91 12.33 -2.84
N VAL A 105 -2.28 12.37 -4.01
CA VAL A 105 -2.00 11.18 -4.81
C VAL A 105 -0.67 10.62 -4.34
N ALA A 106 -0.62 9.33 -4.01
CA ALA A 106 0.61 8.61 -3.74
C ALA A 106 0.86 7.64 -4.89
N GLN A 107 2.01 7.75 -5.54
CA GLN A 107 2.43 6.88 -6.65
C GLN A 107 3.62 6.04 -6.22
N VAL A 108 3.48 4.73 -6.35
CA VAL A 108 4.58 3.76 -6.22
C VAL A 108 4.98 3.29 -7.62
N ILE A 109 6.28 3.09 -7.84
CA ILE A 109 6.82 2.57 -9.10
C ILE A 109 7.49 1.23 -8.82
N GLU A 110 6.94 0.15 -9.36
CA GLU A 110 7.45 -1.22 -9.20
C GLU A 110 7.45 -1.94 -10.55
N GLY A 111 8.58 -2.57 -10.91
CA GLY A 111 8.69 -3.36 -12.13
C GLY A 111 8.38 -2.58 -13.42
N GLY A 112 8.60 -1.26 -13.44
CA GLY A 112 8.26 -0.39 -14.57
C GLY A 112 6.79 0.03 -14.64
N ARG A 113 5.93 -0.44 -13.72
CA ARG A 113 4.53 -0.02 -13.61
C ARG A 113 4.38 1.00 -12.49
N ALA A 114 3.52 1.99 -12.69
CA ALA A 114 3.12 2.91 -11.64
C ALA A 114 1.73 2.54 -11.12
N THR A 115 1.55 2.65 -9.81
CA THR A 115 0.32 2.28 -9.09
C THR A 115 -0.02 3.37 -8.09
N TYR A 116 -1.32 3.61 -7.88
CA TYR A 116 -1.79 4.84 -7.25
C TYR A 116 -2.66 4.58 -6.01
N GLY A 117 -2.26 5.19 -4.90
CA GLY A 117 -3.05 5.34 -3.69
C GLY A 117 -3.45 6.78 -3.44
N ILE A 118 -4.22 6.98 -2.38
CA ILE A 118 -4.61 8.30 -1.88
C ILE A 118 -4.09 8.47 -0.46
N GLY A 119 -3.52 9.64 -0.18
CA GLY A 119 -3.18 10.10 1.16
C GLY A 119 -4.14 11.18 1.64
N LYS A 120 -4.43 11.25 2.94
CA LYS A 120 -5.10 12.40 3.55
C LYS A 120 -4.28 12.94 4.71
N ILE A 121 -3.95 14.22 4.66
CA ILE A 121 -3.30 14.93 5.76
C ILE A 121 -4.34 15.28 6.82
N ASP A 122 -4.09 14.87 8.05
CA ASP A 122 -4.92 15.15 9.22
C ASP A 122 -4.02 15.33 10.46
N GLY A 123 -3.62 16.58 10.70
CA GLY A 123 -2.64 16.91 11.74
C GLY A 123 -1.30 16.17 11.50
N PRO A 124 -0.78 15.43 12.48
CA PRO A 124 0.47 14.67 12.35
C PRO A 124 0.33 13.36 11.57
N ARG A 125 -0.90 13.01 11.14
CA ARG A 125 -1.22 11.74 10.49
C ARG A 125 -1.42 11.92 8.99
N VAL A 126 -0.95 10.93 8.25
CA VAL A 126 -1.23 10.75 6.84
C VAL A 126 -2.00 9.45 6.69
N TRP A 127 -3.31 9.56 6.56
CA TRP A 127 -4.17 8.41 6.32
C TRP A 127 -3.95 7.87 4.92
N THR A 128 -3.84 6.55 4.79
CA THR A 128 -3.61 5.86 3.52
C THR A 128 -4.89 5.16 3.06
N TYR A 129 -5.17 5.27 1.77
CA TYR A 129 -6.30 4.64 1.12
C TYR A 129 -5.80 4.00 -0.18
N ALA A 130 -6.13 2.74 -0.41
CA ALA A 130 -5.92 2.10 -1.70
C ALA A 130 -7.29 1.91 -2.35
N PRO A 131 -7.67 2.81 -3.28
CA PRO A 131 -8.93 2.66 -3.97
C PRO A 131 -8.89 1.45 -4.92
N GLU A 132 -10.03 0.79 -5.06
CA GLU A 132 -10.21 -0.45 -5.81
C GLU A 132 -11.08 -0.19 -7.08
N CYS A 133 -10.84 -0.93 -8.16
CA CYS A 133 -11.50 -0.74 -9.47
C CYS A 133 -12.97 -1.16 -9.36
N SER A 134 -13.23 -2.12 -8.46
CA SER A 134 -14.54 -2.55 -7.99
C SER A 134 -15.38 -1.43 -7.35
N GLN A 135 -14.75 -0.35 -6.86
CA GLN A 135 -15.46 0.80 -6.28
C GLN A 135 -16.04 1.74 -7.36
N LEU A 136 -15.66 1.54 -8.63
CA LEU A 136 -16.24 2.24 -9.77
C LEU A 136 -17.37 1.43 -10.39
N THR A 137 -18.47 2.11 -10.71
CA THR A 137 -19.54 1.52 -11.52
C THR A 137 -19.09 1.32 -12.96
N ASP A 138 -19.76 0.46 -13.72
CA ASP A 138 -19.45 0.30 -15.15
C ASP A 138 -19.64 1.61 -15.92
N ALA A 139 -20.66 2.40 -15.55
CA ALA A 139 -20.87 3.74 -16.09
C ALA A 139 -19.70 4.69 -15.80
N ASP A 140 -19.10 4.62 -14.60
CA ASP A 140 -17.90 5.38 -14.27
C ASP A 140 -16.73 4.97 -15.16
N ARG A 141 -16.50 3.66 -15.32
CA ARG A 141 -15.39 3.13 -16.13
C ARG A 141 -15.52 3.52 -17.60
N ILE A 142 -16.73 3.43 -18.16
CA ILE A 142 -17.05 3.85 -19.53
C ILE A 142 -16.85 5.37 -19.68
N ALA A 143 -17.43 6.17 -18.78
CA ALA A 143 -17.32 7.64 -18.84
C ALA A 143 -15.88 8.14 -18.71
N LEU A 144 -15.06 7.40 -17.96
CA LEU A 144 -13.64 7.69 -17.78
C LEU A 144 -12.76 7.03 -18.84
N ASN A 145 -13.29 6.18 -19.73
CA ASN A 145 -12.51 5.39 -20.69
C ASN A 145 -11.36 4.58 -20.03
N LEU A 146 -11.67 3.88 -18.94
CA LEU A 146 -10.70 3.06 -18.22
C LEU A 146 -10.54 1.68 -18.88
N GLU A 147 -9.30 1.30 -19.17
CA GLU A 147 -8.97 -0.06 -19.59
C GLU A 147 -8.90 -0.96 -18.35
N VAL A 148 -9.75 -2.00 -18.29
CA VAL A 148 -9.74 -2.98 -17.19
C VAL A 148 -8.82 -4.13 -17.61
N GLN A 149 -7.63 -4.21 -17.02
CA GLN A 149 -6.63 -5.22 -17.36
C GLN A 149 -7.00 -6.60 -16.80
N ASP A 150 -7.52 -6.62 -15.57
CA ASP A 150 -8.00 -7.82 -14.88
C ASP A 150 -9.15 -7.43 -13.92
N SER A 151 -9.68 -8.40 -13.15
CA SER A 151 -10.82 -8.15 -12.26
C SER A 151 -10.55 -7.14 -11.13
N GLN A 152 -9.27 -6.79 -10.89
CA GLN A 152 -8.83 -5.90 -9.85
C GLN A 152 -8.21 -4.61 -10.40
N THR A 153 -7.53 -4.64 -11.55
CA THR A 153 -6.70 -3.54 -12.06
C THR A 153 -7.43 -2.68 -13.09
N CYS A 154 -7.54 -1.37 -12.80
CA CYS A 154 -7.99 -0.34 -13.73
C CYS A 154 -6.77 0.45 -14.23
N LEU A 155 -6.51 0.45 -15.54
CA LEU A 155 -5.44 1.24 -16.14
C LEU A 155 -5.90 2.67 -16.39
N VAL A 156 -5.09 3.61 -15.91
CA VAL A 156 -5.18 5.04 -16.21
C VAL A 156 -4.10 5.42 -17.23
N SER A 157 -4.49 6.18 -18.24
CA SER A 157 -3.67 6.56 -19.39
C SER A 157 -2.94 7.89 -19.17
N ASP A 158 -3.55 8.81 -18.43
CA ASP A 158 -2.98 10.14 -18.23
C ASP A 158 -3.32 10.74 -16.86
N ARG A 159 -2.65 11.86 -16.55
CA ARG A 159 -2.76 12.55 -15.28
C ARG A 159 -4.15 13.14 -15.03
N ALA A 160 -4.85 13.60 -16.06
CA ALA A 160 -6.20 14.16 -15.89
C ALA A 160 -7.18 13.04 -15.51
N GLN A 161 -7.14 11.92 -16.23
CA GLN A 161 -7.93 10.73 -15.93
C GLN A 161 -7.62 10.18 -14.53
N LEU A 162 -6.33 10.12 -14.15
CA LEU A 162 -5.92 9.74 -12.80
C LEU A 162 -6.56 10.62 -11.72
N ARG A 163 -6.50 11.95 -11.88
CA ARG A 163 -7.11 12.86 -10.91
C ARG A 163 -8.61 12.66 -10.81
N THR A 164 -9.30 12.56 -11.94
CA THR A 164 -10.75 12.36 -11.96
C THR A 164 -11.15 11.03 -11.32
N VAL A 165 -10.42 9.94 -11.61
CA VAL A 165 -10.77 8.63 -11.05
C VAL A 165 -10.57 8.58 -9.54
N LEU A 166 -9.48 9.15 -9.02
CA LEU A 166 -9.23 9.22 -7.58
C LEU A 166 -10.26 10.12 -6.87
N GLN A 167 -10.68 11.22 -7.49
CA GLN A 167 -11.75 12.07 -6.95
C GLN A 167 -13.10 11.35 -6.91
N ARG A 168 -13.45 10.56 -7.94
CA ARG A 168 -14.66 9.73 -7.90
C ARG A 168 -14.58 8.67 -6.82
N ALA A 169 -13.44 8.00 -6.67
CA ALA A 169 -13.22 7.02 -5.61
C ALA A 169 -13.43 7.65 -4.21
N LEU A 170 -12.93 8.87 -4.00
CA LEU A 170 -13.17 9.61 -2.75
C LEU A 170 -14.65 9.89 -2.47
N GLN A 171 -15.41 10.31 -3.48
CA GLN A 171 -16.84 10.60 -3.36
C GLN A 171 -17.67 9.35 -3.01
N ARG A 172 -17.16 8.16 -3.31
CA ARG A 172 -17.81 6.87 -3.01
C ARG A 172 -17.56 6.36 -1.58
N GLY A 173 -16.72 7.05 -0.79
CA GLY A 173 -16.46 6.71 0.60
C GLY A 173 -15.43 5.60 0.77
N LEU A 174 -14.14 5.96 0.69
CA LEU A 174 -13.04 5.03 0.92
C LEU A 174 -12.86 4.72 2.40
N ARG A 175 -12.55 3.45 2.70
CA ARG A 175 -12.07 3.06 4.03
C ARG A 175 -10.56 3.24 4.09
N PRO A 176 -10.03 3.83 5.17
CA PRO A 176 -8.59 3.91 5.35
C PRO A 176 -8.02 2.50 5.53
N GLN A 177 -6.86 2.26 4.95
CA GLN A 177 -6.07 1.04 5.18
C GLN A 177 -5.13 1.19 6.38
N GLY A 178 -4.83 2.43 6.75
CA GLY A 178 -3.88 2.73 7.79
C GLY A 178 -3.56 4.21 7.84
N TYR A 179 -2.49 4.53 8.57
CA TYR A 179 -1.87 5.84 8.52
C TYR A 179 -0.37 5.77 8.84
N TYR A 180 0.34 6.78 8.37
CA TYR A 180 1.67 7.12 8.88
C TYR A 180 1.54 8.26 9.89
N GLU A 181 2.25 8.16 11.00
CA GLU A 181 2.35 9.23 12.01
C GLU A 181 3.82 9.56 12.19
N VAL A 182 4.21 10.81 11.93
CA VAL A 182 5.61 11.24 12.11
C VAL A 182 5.94 11.19 13.61
N THR A 183 7.04 10.51 13.95
CA THR A 183 7.47 10.32 15.34
C THR A 183 8.92 10.75 15.53
N PRO A 184 9.35 11.03 16.78
CA PRO A 184 10.76 11.11 17.10
C PRO A 184 11.52 9.83 16.71
N PRO A 185 12.86 9.89 16.60
CA PRO A 185 13.67 8.70 16.38
C PRO A 185 13.41 7.63 17.44
N PRO A 186 13.39 6.33 17.08
CA PRO A 186 13.37 5.27 18.07
C PRO A 186 14.61 5.39 18.98
N ALA A 187 14.45 5.09 20.26
CA ALA A 187 15.58 5.06 21.19
C ALA A 187 16.66 4.11 20.67
N ALA A 188 17.93 4.53 20.75
CA ALA A 188 19.04 3.65 20.44
C ALA A 188 18.98 2.43 21.38
N ALA A 189 18.96 1.23 20.78
CA ALA A 189 19.03 -0.04 21.50
C ALA A 189 20.45 -0.29 22.02
#